data_AF-A0A198GDT4-F1
#
_entry.id   AF-A0A198GDT4-F1
#
_cell.length_a   1.000
_cell.length_b   1.000
_cell.length_c   1.000
_cell.angle_alpha   90.00
_cell.angle_beta   90.00
_cell.angle_gamma   90.00
#
_symmetry.space_group_name_H-M   'P 1'
#
loop_
_entity.id
_entity.type
_entity.pdbx_description
1 polymer ?
#
loop_
_entity_poly.entity_id
_entity_poly.type
_entity_poly.pdbx_seq_one_letter_code
_entity_poly.pdbx_strand_id
1 'polypeptide(L)'
;MYGMGDQVDYSEWFLDALGMLYHHLLPSGVKFIGFWPTEGYEFISPKPLSDDGKHFVGLALDDVNQFEETDERLSQWCMQILREIEENL
;
A
#
# COMPACT_ATOMS: atom_id res chain seq x y z
N MET A 1 -1.41 -2.20 -6.65
CA MET A 1 -2.69 -1.61 -6.17
C MET A 1 -2.39 -0.39 -5.33
N TYR A 2 -3.38 0.46 -5.04
CA TYR A 2 -3.23 1.58 -4.10
C TYR A 2 -4.49 1.70 -3.23
N GLY A 3 -4.35 2.31 -2.06
CA GLY A 3 -5.45 2.59 -1.14
C GLY A 3 -5.28 3.96 -0.49
N MET A 4 -6.41 4.50 -0.04
CA MET A 4 -6.48 5.77 0.69
C MET A 4 -7.16 5.50 2.03
N GLY A 5 -6.67 6.14 3.08
CA GLY A 5 -7.22 6.02 4.42
C GLY A 5 -6.89 7.23 5.28
N ASP A 6 -7.19 7.11 6.55
CA ASP A 6 -6.87 8.09 7.59
C ASP A 6 -6.25 7.33 8.75
N GLN A 7 -4.93 7.48 8.91
CA GLN A 7 -4.18 6.70 9.87
C GLN A 7 -4.41 7.15 11.32
N VAL A 8 -4.84 8.41 11.52
CA VAL A 8 -5.02 9.00 12.85
C VAL A 8 -6.36 8.58 13.43
N ASP A 9 -7.46 8.88 12.72
CA ASP A 9 -8.80 8.61 13.25
C ASP A 9 -9.22 7.13 13.09
N TYR A 10 -8.59 6.41 12.15
CA TYR A 10 -8.92 5.01 11.85
C TYR A 10 -7.69 4.09 11.84
N SER A 11 -6.72 4.32 12.72
CA SER A 11 -5.49 3.50 12.84
C SER A 11 -5.74 1.97 12.89
N GLU A 12 -6.82 1.52 13.54
CA GLU A 12 -7.22 0.11 13.65
C GLU A 12 -7.74 -0.50 12.34
N TRP A 13 -8.10 0.33 11.36
CA TRP A 13 -8.64 -0.06 10.06
C TRP A 13 -7.91 0.58 8.87
N PHE A 14 -6.76 1.23 9.12
CA PHE A 14 -6.03 1.96 8.10
C PHE A 14 -5.71 1.04 6.92
N LEU A 15 -6.25 1.38 5.75
CA LEU A 15 -6.10 0.63 4.49
C LEU A 15 -6.62 -0.81 4.50
N ASP A 16 -7.51 -1.18 5.42
CA ASP A 16 -8.10 -2.52 5.48
C ASP A 16 -8.67 -3.00 4.15
N ALA A 17 -9.34 -2.11 3.40
CA ALA A 17 -9.92 -2.43 2.10
C ALA A 17 -8.85 -2.88 1.08
N LEU A 18 -7.67 -2.25 1.08
CA LEU A 18 -6.54 -2.63 0.24
C LEU A 18 -6.02 -4.02 0.63
N GLY A 19 -5.87 -4.26 1.93
CA GLY A 19 -5.50 -5.56 2.47
C GLY A 19 -6.50 -6.65 2.07
N MET A 20 -7.79 -6.40 2.24
CA MET A 20 -8.85 -7.35 1.89
C MET A 20 -8.87 -7.66 0.39
N LEU A 21 -8.66 -6.66 -0.47
CA LEU A 21 -8.56 -6.87 -1.92
C LEU A 21 -7.35 -7.74 -2.29
N TYR A 22 -6.19 -7.48 -1.69
CA TYR A 22 -5.00 -8.30 -1.88
C TYR A 22 -5.25 -9.77 -1.52
N HIS A 23 -5.78 -10.03 -0.32
CA HIS A 23 -6.06 -11.39 0.14
C HIS A 23 -7.13 -12.08 -0.72
N HIS A 24 -8.11 -11.34 -1.24
CA HIS A 24 -9.11 -11.89 -2.16
C HIS A 24 -8.51 -12.29 -3.51
N LEU A 25 -7.53 -11.52 -4.00
CA LEU A 25 -6.84 -11.80 -5.26
C LEU A 25 -5.73 -12.85 -5.13
N LEU A 26 -5.21 -13.10 -3.93
CA LEU A 26 -4.10 -14.03 -3.69
C LEU A 26 -4.28 -15.43 -4.34
N PRO A 27 -5.49 -16.06 -4.30
CA PRO A 27 -5.70 -17.37 -4.92
C PRO A 27 -5.76 -17.35 -6.45
N SER A 28 -5.84 -16.17 -7.09
CA SER A 28 -5.99 -16.05 -8.55
C SER A 28 -4.70 -16.31 -9.33
N GLY A 29 -3.56 -16.44 -8.65
CA GLY A 29 -2.26 -16.66 -9.28
C GLY A 29 -1.69 -15.42 -9.98
N VAL A 30 -2.27 -14.23 -9.74
CA VAL A 30 -1.69 -12.97 -10.19
C VAL A 30 -0.35 -12.71 -9.51
N LYS A 31 0.55 -12.06 -10.24
CA LYS A 31 1.80 -11.56 -9.66
C LYS A 31 1.57 -10.15 -9.14
N PHE A 32 1.71 -9.98 -7.83
CA PHE A 32 1.59 -8.67 -7.20
C PHE A 32 2.89 -7.89 -7.34
N ILE A 33 2.72 -6.59 -7.62
CA ILE A 33 3.77 -5.58 -7.75
C ILE A 33 3.32 -4.31 -7.01
N GLY A 34 4.26 -3.44 -6.69
CA GLY A 34 4.03 -2.15 -6.07
C GLY A 34 3.76 -2.23 -4.57
N PHE A 35 4.45 -3.13 -3.85
CA PHE A 35 4.49 -3.12 -2.39
C PHE A 35 5.11 -1.81 -1.90
N TRP A 36 4.59 -1.23 -0.82
CA TRP A 36 5.00 0.10 -0.35
C TRP A 36 5.52 0.05 1.08
N PRO A 37 6.64 0.68 1.44
CA PRO A 37 7.15 0.64 2.82
C PRO A 37 6.15 1.19 3.83
N THR A 38 6.10 0.59 5.03
CA THR A 38 5.30 1.10 6.16
C THR A 38 5.98 2.23 6.93
N GLU A 39 7.24 2.53 6.61
CA GLU A 39 7.98 3.65 7.21
C GLU A 39 7.30 4.98 6.86
N GLY A 40 7.20 5.87 7.85
CA GLY A 40 6.50 7.15 7.71
C GLY A 40 4.99 7.10 8.01
N TYR A 41 4.47 5.98 8.52
CA TYR A 41 3.09 5.83 8.94
C TYR A 41 2.99 5.36 10.40
N GLU A 42 1.93 5.77 11.10
CA GLU A 42 1.57 5.31 12.44
C GLU A 42 0.16 4.71 12.43
N PHE A 43 0.06 3.39 12.59
CA PHE A 43 -1.21 2.65 12.48
C PHE A 43 -1.14 1.33 13.27
N ILE A 44 -2.29 0.67 13.43
CA ILE A 44 -2.42 -0.58 14.19
C ILE A 44 -2.81 -1.76 13.27
N SER A 45 -3.59 -1.50 12.22
CA SER A 45 -4.14 -2.59 11.39
C SER A 45 -3.03 -3.45 10.75
N PRO A 46 -3.08 -4.79 10.89
CA PRO A 46 -2.17 -5.69 10.21
C PRO A 46 -2.68 -6.11 8.81
N LYS A 47 -3.95 -5.85 8.47
CA LYS A 47 -4.57 -6.38 7.25
C LYS A 47 -3.92 -5.92 5.94
N PRO A 48 -3.44 -4.67 5.79
CA PRO A 48 -2.82 -4.24 4.55
C PRO A 48 -1.35 -4.63 4.44
N LEU A 49 -0.80 -5.43 5.36
CA LEU A 49 0.63 -5.74 5.41
C LEU A 49 1.01 -7.00 4.63
N SER A 50 2.26 -7.01 4.14
CA SER A 50 2.97 -8.21 3.70
C SER A 50 3.23 -9.15 4.88
N ASP A 51 3.56 -10.41 4.58
CA ASP A 51 3.86 -11.44 5.58
C ASP A 51 4.96 -11.05 6.57
N ASP A 52 5.92 -10.23 6.14
CA ASP A 52 7.02 -9.72 6.97
C ASP A 52 6.68 -8.43 7.74
N GLY A 53 5.50 -7.86 7.51
CA GLY A 53 5.02 -6.63 8.15
C GLY A 53 5.73 -5.35 7.74
N LYS A 54 6.68 -5.40 6.78
CA LYS A 54 7.51 -4.24 6.41
C LYS A 54 6.91 -3.39 5.29
N HIS A 55 5.96 -3.96 4.55
CA HIS A 55 5.34 -3.29 3.43
C HIS A 55 3.82 -3.38 3.50
N PHE A 56 3.15 -2.35 3.03
CA PHE A 56 1.80 -2.45 2.56
C PHE A 56 1.75 -3.22 1.23
N VAL A 57 0.64 -3.93 1.00
CA VAL A 57 0.37 -4.72 -0.22
C VAL A 57 0.04 -3.87 -1.46
N GLY A 58 0.29 -2.56 -1.38
CA GLY A 58 0.06 -1.55 -2.40
C GLY A 58 0.44 -0.17 -1.86
N LEU A 59 0.42 0.85 -2.72
CA LEU A 59 0.66 2.23 -2.30
C LEU A 59 -0.35 2.65 -1.22
N ALA A 60 0.18 3.18 -0.12
CA ALA A 60 -0.57 3.79 0.96
C ALA A 60 -0.65 5.31 0.74
N LEU A 61 -1.84 5.89 0.87
CA LEU A 61 -2.05 7.34 0.85
C LEU A 61 -2.95 7.76 2.01
N ASP A 62 -2.68 8.94 2.56
CA ASP A 62 -3.46 9.56 3.62
C ASP A 62 -3.64 11.05 3.28
N ASP A 63 -4.77 11.37 2.65
CA ASP A 63 -5.11 12.73 2.23
C ASP A 63 -5.62 13.62 3.38
N VAL A 64 -5.81 13.05 4.58
CA VAL A 64 -6.26 13.80 5.76
C VAL A 64 -5.06 14.32 6.55
N ASN A 65 -4.07 13.45 6.79
CA ASN A 65 -2.95 13.72 7.69
C ASN A 65 -1.62 13.92 6.96
N GLN A 66 -1.46 13.36 5.77
CA GLN A 66 -0.21 13.38 4.99
C GLN A 66 -0.42 13.83 3.54
N PHE A 67 -1.39 14.72 3.31
CA PHE A 67 -1.73 15.22 1.98
C PHE A 67 -0.51 15.76 1.20
N GLU A 68 0.39 16.45 1.89
CA GLU A 68 1.60 17.03 1.28
C GLU A 68 2.58 15.97 0.74
N GLU A 69 2.49 14.72 1.22
CA GLU A 69 3.33 13.61 0.77
C GLU A 69 2.73 12.86 -0.44
N THR A 70 1.46 13.10 -0.78
CA THR A 70 0.73 12.32 -1.81
C THR A 70 1.40 12.38 -3.17
N ASP A 71 1.77 13.57 -3.65
CA ASP A 71 2.39 13.73 -4.98
C ASP A 71 3.75 13.05 -5.07
N GLU A 72 4.57 13.14 -4.01
CA GLU A 72 5.87 12.50 -3.96
C GLU A 72 5.73 10.97 -3.93
N ARG A 73 4.86 10.45 -3.07
CA ARG A 73 4.58 9.00 -2.95
C ARG A 73 4.06 8.42 -4.26
N LEU A 74 3.16 9.12 -4.94
CA LEU A 74 2.66 8.71 -6.26
C LEU A 74 3.78 8.66 -7.30
N SER A 75 4.63 9.69 -7.35
CA SER A 75 5.76 9.74 -8.30
C SER A 75 6.73 8.58 -8.08
N GLN A 76 7.13 8.35 -6.83
CA GLN A 76 8.02 7.26 -6.45
C GLN A 76 7.42 5.89 -6.78
N TRP A 77 6.16 5.67 -6.41
CA TRP A 77 5.46 4.41 -6.65
C TRP A 77 5.27 4.13 -8.15
N CYS A 78 4.92 5.15 -8.95
CA CYS A 78 4.82 5.01 -10.40
C CYS A 78 6.14 4.56 -11.02
N MET A 79 7.27 5.15 -10.59
CA MET A 79 8.60 4.72 -11.05
C MET A 79 8.93 3.28 -10.63
N GLN A 80 8.55 2.90 -9.41
CA GLN A 80 8.74 1.54 -8.90
C GLN A 80 7.97 0.52 -9.76
N ILE A 81 6.65 0.70 -9.94
CA ILE A 81 5.84 -0.27 -10.68
C ILE A 81 6.25 -0.37 -12.15
N LEU A 82 6.73 0.71 -12.77
CA LEU A 82 7.24 0.65 -14.15
C LEU A 82 8.45 -0.27 -14.26
N ARG A 83 9.40 -0.20 -13.31
CA ARG A 83 10.55 -1.11 -13.26
C ARG A 83 10.13 -2.54 -12.97
N GLU A 84 9.24 -2.73 -11.99
CA GLU A 84 8.74 -4.06 -11.66
C GLU A 84 7.99 -4.68 -12.85
N ILE A 85 7.17 -3.93 -13.59
CA ILE A 85 6.55 -4.42 -14.82
C ILE A 85 7.60 -4.89 -15.83
N GLU A 86 8.67 -4.11 -16.06
CA GLU A 86 9.74 -4.48 -16.98
C GLU A 86 10.47 -5.77 -16.57
N GLU A 87 10.77 -5.94 -15.28
CA GLU A 87 11.38 -7.16 -14.72
C GLU A 87 10.48 -8.41 -14.80
N ASN A 88 9.19 -8.20 -15.08
CA ASN A 88 8.15 -9.21 -15.10
C ASN A 88 7.70 -9.61 -16.52
N LEU A 89 8.20 -8.91 -17.56
CA LEU A 89 8.00 -9.24 -18.97
C LEU A 89 8.96 -10.37 -19.42
#